data_AF-A0A935CSY7-F1
#
_entry.id   AF-A0A935CSY7-F1
#
_cell.length_a   1.000
_cell.length_b   1.000
_cell.length_c   1.000
_cell.angle_alpha   90.00
_cell.angle_beta   90.00
_cell.angle_gamma   90.00
#
_symmetry.space_group_name_H-M   'P 1'
#
loop_
_entity.id
_entity.type
_entity.pdbx_description
1 polymer ?
#
loop_
_entity_poly.entity_id
_entity_poly.type
_entity_poly.pdbx_seq_one_letter_code
_entity_poly.pdbx_strand_id
1 'polypeptide(L)'
;MRLHPDFLRFATAFRQARYDEALALIDTLIAANPQAAALHWHRANCLERLERYDDIVPALDQLLALKPDHVPAIIKRVQFSDSDANETELRRVLTLDATHVDAMFLLSSSLRHRDGDDALIAEADALLDRAIELAPMRIDLLDARAALRRTAAIRSDDGADNADTLKTWSGLRYSRSRLEDALEDYATCHALSGEYRYAVRMGMILHELGRFDDALASYDSALASMAPDDPKREFILDTRAKSDNGGAGEREQMARLIESGVVGDGHDRSLNDDVAAQTLLATASAIRAGKSVQDAIEMRVSDDPDTLMATNIAQQILNVAHEPAPQLEAVDAAAYPSYQRKFVDSATREIAALGLRHVGDAEAKGMFLILGQRVLLRFFADDSGEIGVASFAMKPKWPGLVGFLFLLLTGKWKVTRMVECVSQFDDGTHLSTQLDNPSPFEYGGRIDIERMPRNTTLRDLVARHIARVAQFKLAHPANVAMVADDIEGMDRRWCEGQRVKRDYRKSIGYITEQELKHMLGGHHARFGDKVKTQLAMLAEDLADRT
;
A
#
# COMPACT_ATOMS: atom_id res chain seq x y z
N MET A 1 -48.17 14.07 -41.72
CA MET A 1 -48.31 12.89 -40.85
C MET A 1 -48.68 13.39 -39.46
N ARG A 2 -49.90 13.12 -38.94
CA ARG A 2 -50.26 13.50 -37.56
C ARG A 2 -49.56 12.51 -36.61
N LEU A 3 -48.71 13.01 -35.72
CA LEU A 3 -48.06 12.20 -34.69
C LEU A 3 -49.13 11.68 -33.72
N HIS A 4 -48.95 10.45 -33.22
CA HIS A 4 -49.85 9.85 -32.23
C HIS A 4 -50.00 10.78 -31.00
N PRO A 5 -51.20 10.98 -30.44
CA PRO A 5 -51.41 11.88 -29.30
C PRO A 5 -50.47 11.59 -28.12
N ASP A 6 -50.24 10.31 -27.81
CA ASP A 6 -49.32 9.93 -26.73
C ASP A 6 -47.85 10.20 -27.05
N PHE A 7 -47.46 10.23 -28.34
CA PHE A 7 -46.11 10.64 -28.72
C PHE A 7 -45.89 12.14 -28.51
N LEU A 8 -46.92 12.97 -28.75
CA LEU A 8 -46.85 14.41 -28.44
C LEU A 8 -46.77 14.66 -26.93
N ARG A 9 -47.49 13.86 -26.13
CA ARG A 9 -47.39 13.90 -24.66
C ARG A 9 -46.01 13.48 -24.20
N PHE A 10 -45.47 12.38 -24.73
CA PHE A 10 -44.10 11.92 -24.49
C PHE A 10 -43.09 13.04 -24.78
N ALA A 11 -43.12 13.61 -25.99
CA ALA A 11 -42.18 14.65 -26.40
C ALA A 11 -42.27 15.91 -25.51
N THR A 12 -43.47 16.22 -25.00
CA THR A 12 -43.69 17.34 -24.07
C THR A 12 -43.12 17.03 -22.68
N ALA A 13 -43.39 15.85 -22.13
CA ALA A 13 -42.84 15.41 -20.85
C ALA A 13 -41.30 15.36 -20.90
N PHE A 14 -40.73 14.81 -21.96
CA PHE A 14 -39.27 14.73 -22.15
C PHE A 14 -38.62 16.12 -22.20
N ARG A 15 -39.19 17.06 -22.96
CA ARG A 15 -38.68 18.45 -23.03
C ARG A 15 -38.78 19.19 -21.70
N GLN A 16 -39.74 18.82 -20.85
CA GLN A 16 -39.92 19.41 -19.51
C GLN A 16 -39.16 18.64 -18.43
N ALA A 17 -38.22 17.77 -18.80
CA ALA A 17 -37.44 16.93 -17.89
C ALA A 17 -38.27 16.03 -16.96
N ARG A 18 -39.54 15.75 -17.31
CA ARG A 18 -40.40 14.79 -16.62
C ARG A 18 -40.12 13.38 -17.17
N TYR A 19 -38.93 12.86 -16.89
CA TYR A 19 -38.42 11.66 -17.56
C TYR A 19 -39.15 10.38 -17.15
N ASP A 20 -39.62 10.25 -15.91
CA ASP A 20 -40.44 9.10 -15.48
C ASP A 20 -41.77 9.02 -16.24
N GLU A 21 -42.45 10.16 -16.40
CA GLU A 21 -43.68 10.25 -17.20
C GLU A 21 -43.41 9.98 -18.67
N ALA A 22 -42.30 10.52 -19.20
CA ALA A 22 -41.88 10.25 -20.58
C ALA A 22 -41.59 8.75 -20.79
N LEU A 23 -40.94 8.09 -19.83
CA LEU A 23 -40.67 6.65 -19.88
C LEU A 23 -41.98 5.83 -19.83
N ALA A 24 -42.92 6.17 -18.94
CA ALA A 24 -44.21 5.48 -18.90
C ALA A 24 -45.00 5.62 -20.23
N LEU A 25 -44.96 6.81 -20.84
CA LEU A 25 -45.58 7.07 -22.13
C LEU A 25 -44.89 6.31 -23.27
N ILE A 26 -43.55 6.24 -23.27
CA ILE A 26 -42.81 5.52 -24.32
C ILE A 26 -43.02 4.00 -24.19
N ASP A 27 -43.07 3.45 -22.97
CA ASP A 27 -43.35 2.04 -22.74
C ASP A 27 -44.76 1.66 -23.23
N THR A 28 -45.75 2.55 -23.03
CA THR A 28 -47.11 2.36 -23.58
C THR A 28 -47.11 2.35 -25.11
N LEU A 29 -46.35 3.27 -25.74
CA LEU A 29 -46.21 3.34 -27.19
C LEU A 29 -45.50 2.09 -27.76
N ILE A 30 -44.49 1.57 -27.05
CA ILE A 30 -43.77 0.34 -27.41
C ILE A 30 -44.70 -0.86 -27.33
N ALA A 31 -45.53 -0.97 -26.27
CA ALA A 31 -46.51 -2.03 -26.14
C ALA A 31 -47.53 -2.04 -27.30
N ALA A 32 -47.92 -0.85 -27.78
CA ALA A 32 -48.81 -0.72 -28.93
C ALA A 32 -48.12 -0.98 -30.29
N ASN A 33 -46.81 -0.70 -30.39
CA ASN A 33 -46.05 -0.91 -31.62
C ASN A 33 -44.60 -1.35 -31.33
N PRO A 34 -44.37 -2.65 -31.03
CA PRO A 34 -43.06 -3.14 -30.60
C PRO A 34 -42.00 -3.11 -31.71
N GLN A 35 -42.43 -3.03 -32.99
CA GLN A 35 -41.57 -3.01 -34.17
C GLN A 35 -41.07 -1.61 -34.53
N ALA A 36 -41.51 -0.57 -33.81
CA ALA A 36 -41.04 0.80 -34.04
C ALA A 36 -39.70 1.05 -33.34
N ALA A 37 -38.60 0.77 -34.05
CA ALA A 37 -37.22 0.95 -33.55
C ALA A 37 -36.94 2.33 -32.92
N ALA A 38 -37.56 3.40 -33.44
CA ALA A 38 -37.41 4.75 -32.90
C ALA A 38 -37.94 4.90 -31.47
N LEU A 39 -38.91 4.08 -31.04
CA LEU A 39 -39.42 4.13 -29.68
C LEU A 39 -38.40 3.57 -28.68
N HIS A 40 -37.68 2.52 -29.05
CA HIS A 40 -36.60 1.96 -28.23
C HIS A 40 -35.43 2.94 -28.07
N TRP A 41 -35.14 3.76 -29.09
CA TRP A 41 -34.18 4.88 -28.99
C TRP A 41 -34.63 5.90 -27.94
N HIS A 42 -35.90 6.30 -28.00
CA HIS A 42 -36.47 7.23 -27.04
C HIS A 42 -36.51 6.65 -25.62
N ARG A 43 -36.76 5.35 -25.47
CA ARG A 43 -36.69 4.63 -24.20
C ARG A 43 -35.28 4.69 -23.62
N ALA A 44 -34.25 4.34 -24.41
CA ALA A 44 -32.85 4.43 -23.98
C ALA A 44 -32.48 5.85 -23.52
N ASN A 45 -32.89 6.88 -24.26
CA ASN A 45 -32.64 8.28 -23.85
C ASN A 45 -33.38 8.68 -22.57
N CYS A 46 -34.57 8.14 -22.29
CA CYS A 46 -35.25 8.38 -21.02
C CYS A 46 -34.52 7.71 -19.86
N LEU A 47 -34.10 6.46 -20.05
CA LEU A 47 -33.36 5.69 -19.05
C LEU A 47 -32.03 6.34 -18.69
N GLU A 48 -31.31 6.85 -19.70
CA GLU A 48 -30.07 7.63 -19.49
C GLU A 48 -30.33 8.88 -18.65
N ARG A 49 -31.40 9.63 -18.93
CA ARG A 49 -31.78 10.82 -18.15
C ARG A 49 -32.28 10.52 -16.74
N LEU A 50 -32.70 9.29 -16.50
CA LEU A 50 -33.09 8.77 -15.19
C LEU A 50 -31.94 8.03 -14.47
N GLU A 51 -30.74 8.00 -15.08
CA GLU A 51 -29.57 7.29 -14.55
C GLU A 51 -29.81 5.79 -14.33
N ARG A 52 -30.76 5.20 -15.06
CA ARG A 52 -31.10 3.76 -15.03
C ARG A 52 -30.26 2.98 -16.04
N TYR A 53 -28.95 2.95 -15.81
CA TYR A 53 -27.98 2.45 -16.78
C TYR A 53 -28.16 0.97 -17.15
N ASP A 54 -28.55 0.12 -16.19
CA ASP A 54 -28.75 -1.32 -16.39
C ASP A 54 -29.81 -1.65 -17.48
N ASP A 55 -30.76 -0.74 -17.71
CA ASP A 55 -31.86 -0.93 -18.66
C ASP A 55 -31.55 -0.35 -20.06
N ILE A 56 -30.44 0.39 -20.23
CA ILE A 56 -30.10 1.07 -21.49
C ILE A 56 -29.70 0.05 -22.56
N VAL A 57 -28.77 -0.85 -22.25
CA VAL A 57 -28.28 -1.87 -23.19
C VAL A 57 -29.43 -2.75 -23.70
N PRO A 58 -30.33 -3.30 -22.85
CA PRO A 58 -31.52 -4.01 -23.32
C PRO A 58 -32.41 -3.22 -24.28
N ALA A 59 -32.61 -1.92 -24.04
CA ALA A 59 -33.40 -1.07 -24.94
C ALA A 59 -32.70 -0.89 -26.30
N LEU A 60 -31.39 -0.71 -26.30
CA LEU A 60 -30.58 -0.56 -27.52
C LEU A 60 -30.50 -1.88 -28.30
N ASP A 61 -30.44 -3.03 -27.63
CA ASP A 61 -30.48 -4.34 -28.28
C ASP A 61 -31.78 -4.56 -29.04
N GLN A 62 -32.93 -4.16 -28.47
CA GLN A 62 -34.21 -4.21 -29.18
C GLN A 62 -34.21 -3.31 -30.43
N LEU A 63 -33.62 -2.12 -30.33
CA LEU A 63 -33.48 -1.23 -31.48
C LEU A 63 -32.60 -1.86 -32.56
N LEU A 64 -31.44 -2.39 -32.19
CA LEU A 64 -30.43 -2.93 -33.11
C LEU A 64 -30.87 -4.26 -33.74
N ALA A 65 -31.72 -5.03 -33.07
CA ALA A 65 -32.40 -6.18 -33.68
C ALA A 65 -33.31 -5.75 -34.85
N LEU A 66 -33.96 -4.58 -34.75
CA LEU A 66 -34.84 -4.03 -35.80
C LEU A 66 -34.07 -3.23 -36.85
N LYS A 67 -33.00 -2.54 -36.46
CA LYS A 67 -32.14 -1.72 -37.32
C LYS A 67 -30.66 -1.94 -37.00
N PRO A 68 -30.05 -2.99 -37.58
CA PRO A 68 -28.67 -3.38 -37.27
C PRO A 68 -27.59 -2.33 -37.58
N ASP A 69 -27.84 -1.42 -38.53
CA ASP A 69 -26.90 -0.35 -38.95
C ASP A 69 -27.19 1.02 -38.31
N HIS A 70 -27.95 1.06 -37.20
CA HIS A 70 -28.24 2.33 -36.52
C HIS A 70 -27.02 2.81 -35.71
N VAL A 71 -26.10 3.50 -36.40
CA VAL A 71 -24.83 3.98 -35.84
C VAL A 71 -24.96 4.65 -34.46
N PRO A 72 -25.86 5.63 -34.21
CA PRO A 72 -25.97 6.26 -32.89
C PRO A 72 -26.32 5.28 -31.76
N ALA A 73 -27.01 4.18 -32.07
CA ALA A 73 -27.38 3.17 -31.07
C ALA A 73 -26.21 2.20 -30.80
N ILE A 74 -25.41 1.87 -31.82
CA ILE A 74 -24.17 1.11 -31.64
C ILE A 74 -23.22 1.88 -30.72
N ILE A 75 -22.95 3.15 -31.03
CA ILE A 75 -22.07 4.02 -30.23
C ILE A 75 -22.56 4.11 -28.78
N LYS A 76 -23.84 4.41 -28.58
CA LYS A 76 -24.41 4.50 -27.22
C LYS A 76 -24.32 3.15 -26.50
N ARG A 77 -24.57 2.02 -27.16
CA ARG A 77 -24.52 0.71 -26.50
C ARG A 77 -23.09 0.38 -26.05
N VAL A 78 -22.10 0.62 -26.90
CA VAL A 78 -20.67 0.44 -26.56
C VAL A 78 -20.30 1.26 -25.33
N GLN A 79 -20.77 2.50 -25.22
CA GLN A 79 -20.50 3.37 -24.06
C GLN A 79 -21.06 2.84 -22.73
N PHE A 80 -22.09 1.98 -22.77
CA PHE A 80 -22.75 1.42 -21.59
C PHE A 80 -22.53 -0.11 -21.43
N SER A 81 -21.57 -0.69 -22.17
CA SER A 81 -21.35 -2.15 -22.23
C SER A 81 -19.86 -2.49 -22.11
N ASP A 82 -19.53 -3.42 -21.21
CA ASP A 82 -18.16 -3.97 -21.03
C ASP A 82 -17.88 -5.19 -21.92
N SER A 83 -18.57 -5.32 -23.06
CA SER A 83 -18.52 -6.52 -23.91
C SER A 83 -17.36 -6.54 -24.92
N ASP A 84 -16.70 -7.70 -25.06
CA ASP A 84 -15.73 -7.97 -26.13
C ASP A 84 -16.32 -7.82 -27.55
N ALA A 85 -17.66 -7.89 -27.69
CA ALA A 85 -18.34 -7.72 -28.98
C ALA A 85 -18.24 -6.28 -29.54
N ASN A 86 -17.84 -5.31 -28.70
CA ASN A 86 -17.76 -3.89 -29.06
C ASN A 86 -16.81 -3.63 -30.26
N GLU A 87 -15.69 -4.35 -30.37
CA GLU A 87 -14.71 -4.15 -31.44
C GLU A 87 -15.31 -4.37 -32.84
N THR A 88 -16.00 -5.50 -33.02
CA THR A 88 -16.56 -5.90 -34.32
C THR A 88 -17.59 -4.86 -34.80
N GLU A 89 -18.37 -4.34 -33.87
CA GLU A 89 -19.43 -3.38 -34.16
C GLU A 89 -18.88 -1.99 -34.47
N LEU A 90 -17.86 -1.55 -33.74
CA LEU A 90 -17.15 -0.29 -34.02
C LEU A 90 -16.44 -0.34 -35.38
N ARG A 91 -15.81 -1.46 -35.74
CA ARG A 91 -15.23 -1.67 -37.09
C ARG A 91 -16.29 -1.62 -38.18
N ARG A 92 -17.49 -2.15 -37.93
CA ARG A 92 -18.63 -2.01 -38.84
C ARG A 92 -19.07 -0.56 -38.98
N VAL A 93 -19.14 0.22 -37.89
CA VAL A 93 -19.43 1.66 -37.97
C VAL A 93 -18.41 2.37 -38.85
N LEU A 94 -17.11 2.08 -38.69
CA LEU A 94 -16.05 2.66 -39.53
C LEU A 94 -16.08 2.20 -40.99
N THR A 95 -16.72 1.06 -41.27
CA THR A 95 -16.99 0.62 -42.66
C THR A 95 -18.12 1.44 -43.30
N LEU A 96 -19.13 1.81 -42.52
CA LEU A 96 -20.26 2.65 -42.96
C LEU A 96 -19.88 4.12 -43.07
N ASP A 97 -19.10 4.61 -42.10
CA ASP A 97 -18.59 5.97 -42.02
C ASP A 97 -17.15 5.95 -41.50
N ALA A 98 -16.20 5.96 -42.44
CA ALA A 98 -14.76 5.97 -42.16
C ALA A 98 -14.26 7.26 -41.50
N THR A 99 -15.13 8.26 -41.29
CA THR A 99 -14.81 9.53 -40.61
C THR A 99 -15.52 9.66 -39.26
N HIS A 100 -16.15 8.59 -38.75
CA HIS A 100 -16.90 8.64 -37.51
C HIS A 100 -15.99 8.74 -36.28
N VAL A 101 -15.81 9.96 -35.78
CA VAL A 101 -14.89 10.32 -34.68
C VAL A 101 -15.11 9.46 -33.43
N ASP A 102 -16.34 9.37 -32.92
CA ASP A 102 -16.60 8.63 -31.67
C ASP A 102 -16.34 7.12 -31.82
N ALA A 103 -16.49 6.57 -33.04
CA ALA A 103 -16.23 5.15 -33.29
C ALA A 103 -14.73 4.87 -33.27
N MET A 104 -13.92 5.76 -33.87
CA MET A 104 -12.46 5.69 -33.80
C MET A 104 -11.96 5.77 -32.36
N PHE A 105 -12.50 6.70 -31.57
CA PHE A 105 -12.08 6.88 -30.19
C PHE A 105 -12.43 5.69 -29.29
N LEU A 106 -13.66 5.18 -29.41
CA LEU A 106 -14.09 3.99 -28.65
C LEU A 106 -13.32 2.74 -29.09
N LEU A 107 -13.02 2.59 -30.38
CA LEU A 107 -12.24 1.46 -30.89
C LEU A 107 -10.79 1.54 -30.40
N SER A 108 -10.16 2.71 -30.49
CA SER A 108 -8.84 2.96 -29.92
C SER A 108 -8.77 2.57 -28.45
N SER A 109 -9.76 3.01 -27.65
CA SER A 109 -9.85 2.66 -26.23
C SER A 109 -10.02 1.16 -26.01
N SER A 110 -10.88 0.49 -26.80
CA SER A 110 -11.12 -0.95 -26.70
C SER A 110 -9.89 -1.78 -27.04
N LEU A 111 -9.14 -1.43 -28.10
CA LEU A 111 -7.95 -2.16 -28.52
C LEU A 111 -6.83 -2.09 -27.47
N ARG A 112 -6.72 -0.96 -26.76
CA ARG A 112 -5.71 -0.77 -25.70
C ARG A 112 -5.95 -1.58 -24.42
N HIS A 113 -7.16 -2.04 -24.16
CA HIS A 113 -7.44 -2.89 -22.99
C HIS A 113 -6.94 -4.34 -23.19
N ARG A 114 -6.44 -4.69 -24.37
CA ARG A 114 -5.89 -6.01 -24.67
C ARG A 114 -4.37 -5.98 -24.50
N ASP A 115 -3.91 -6.50 -23.35
CA ASP A 115 -2.49 -6.55 -22.98
C ASP A 115 -1.63 -7.29 -24.02
N GLY A 116 -0.48 -6.70 -24.38
CA GLY A 116 0.66 -7.41 -24.95
C GLY A 116 0.77 -7.51 -26.48
N ASP A 117 -0.03 -6.78 -27.26
CA ASP A 117 0.07 -6.74 -28.72
C ASP A 117 0.44 -5.33 -29.24
N ASP A 118 1.73 -5.15 -29.56
CA ASP A 118 2.27 -3.88 -30.06
C ASP A 118 1.56 -3.40 -31.35
N ALA A 119 1.04 -4.32 -32.17
CA ALA A 119 0.33 -3.96 -33.40
C ALA A 119 -1.05 -3.36 -33.09
N LEU A 120 -1.76 -3.90 -32.10
CA LEU A 120 -3.05 -3.34 -31.65
C LEU A 120 -2.87 -1.98 -30.98
N ILE A 121 -1.79 -1.79 -30.23
CA ILE A 121 -1.46 -0.48 -29.63
C ILE A 121 -1.16 0.55 -30.74
N ALA A 122 -0.38 0.18 -31.75
CA ALA A 122 -0.09 1.05 -32.88
C ALA A 122 -1.36 1.40 -33.68
N GLU A 123 -2.27 0.44 -33.88
CA GLU A 123 -3.57 0.69 -34.51
C GLU A 123 -4.42 1.65 -33.65
N ALA A 124 -4.47 1.44 -32.34
CA ALA A 124 -5.23 2.27 -31.42
C ALA A 124 -4.73 3.73 -31.41
N ASP A 125 -3.42 3.93 -31.38
CA ASP A 125 -2.81 5.26 -31.41
C ASP A 125 -3.11 5.96 -32.76
N ALA A 126 -3.02 5.24 -33.89
CA ALA A 126 -3.36 5.77 -35.21
C ALA A 126 -4.84 6.17 -35.33
N LEU A 127 -5.75 5.39 -34.75
CA LEU A 127 -7.18 5.70 -34.71
C LEU A 127 -7.47 6.97 -33.89
N LEU A 128 -6.79 7.14 -32.75
CA LEU A 128 -6.95 8.33 -31.90
C LEU A 128 -6.40 9.58 -32.60
N ASP A 129 -5.22 9.49 -33.22
CA ASP A 129 -4.66 10.59 -33.99
C ASP A 129 -5.59 10.99 -35.13
N ARG A 130 -6.15 10.02 -35.86
CA ARG A 130 -7.12 10.31 -36.92
C ARG A 130 -8.41 10.95 -36.40
N ALA A 131 -8.91 10.52 -35.24
CA ALA A 131 -10.07 11.13 -34.59
C ALA A 131 -9.80 12.60 -34.24
N ILE A 132 -8.60 12.92 -33.74
CA ILE A 132 -8.18 14.29 -33.41
C ILE A 132 -8.00 15.14 -34.68
N GLU A 133 -7.44 14.59 -35.76
CA GLU A 133 -7.36 15.30 -37.05
C GLU A 133 -8.74 15.72 -37.56
N LEU A 134 -9.75 14.87 -37.40
CA LEU A 134 -11.13 15.14 -37.82
C LEU A 134 -11.86 16.09 -36.87
N ALA A 135 -11.49 16.11 -35.59
CA ALA A 135 -12.12 16.94 -34.57
C ALA A 135 -11.07 17.55 -33.60
N PRO A 136 -10.25 18.51 -34.05
CA PRO A 136 -9.07 18.97 -33.31
C PRO A 136 -9.38 19.79 -32.05
N MET A 137 -10.64 20.17 -31.84
CA MET A 137 -11.10 20.91 -30.65
C MET A 137 -11.88 20.03 -29.66
N ARG A 138 -11.90 18.70 -29.85
CA ARG A 138 -12.54 17.76 -28.91
C ARG A 138 -11.60 17.51 -27.73
N ILE A 139 -11.96 18.10 -26.58
CA ILE A 139 -11.16 18.07 -25.35
C ILE A 139 -10.92 16.63 -24.86
N ASP A 140 -11.91 15.75 -24.95
CA ASP A 140 -11.82 14.35 -24.51
C ASP A 140 -10.79 13.53 -25.32
N LEU A 141 -10.67 13.78 -26.62
CA LEU A 141 -9.69 13.12 -27.47
C LEU A 141 -8.26 13.59 -27.16
N LEU A 142 -8.08 14.92 -27.05
CA LEU A 142 -6.80 15.53 -26.70
C LEU A 142 -6.32 15.09 -25.30
N ASP A 143 -7.23 15.06 -24.32
CA ASP A 143 -6.96 14.60 -22.94
C ASP A 143 -6.50 13.15 -22.92
N ALA A 144 -7.18 12.28 -23.68
CA ALA A 144 -6.80 10.87 -23.82
C ALA A 144 -5.40 10.73 -24.44
N ARG A 145 -5.11 11.43 -25.54
CA ARG A 145 -3.80 11.36 -26.19
C ARG A 145 -2.68 11.90 -25.31
N ALA A 146 -2.91 13.02 -24.63
CA ALA A 146 -1.96 13.60 -23.69
C ALA A 146 -1.61 12.64 -22.54
N ALA A 147 -2.61 11.97 -21.97
CA ALA A 147 -2.41 10.99 -20.90
C ALA A 147 -1.58 9.78 -21.36
N LEU A 148 -1.85 9.29 -22.57
CA LEU A 148 -1.11 8.19 -23.20
C LEU A 148 0.34 8.57 -23.48
N ARG A 149 0.57 9.73 -24.13
CA ARG A 149 1.91 10.25 -24.44
C ARG A 149 2.74 10.47 -23.19
N ARG A 150 2.15 11.03 -22.13
CA ARG A 150 2.82 11.18 -20.83
C ARG A 150 3.23 9.85 -20.24
N THR A 151 2.34 8.85 -20.24
CA THR A 151 2.65 7.52 -19.70
C THR A 151 3.76 6.86 -20.51
N ALA A 152 3.67 6.95 -21.84
CA ALA A 152 4.66 6.42 -22.76
C ALA A 152 5.98 7.23 -22.78
N ALA A 153 6.03 8.39 -22.13
CA ALA A 153 7.26 9.17 -21.98
C ALA A 153 8.22 8.51 -20.97
N ILE A 154 7.72 7.73 -20.01
CA ILE A 154 8.54 7.02 -19.03
C ILE A 154 9.42 5.99 -19.74
N ARG A 155 10.74 6.09 -19.56
CA ARG A 155 11.71 5.15 -20.11
C ARG A 155 12.12 4.16 -19.03
N SER A 156 11.69 2.90 -19.18
CA SER A 156 12.07 1.79 -18.30
C SER A 156 13.26 0.98 -18.82
N ASP A 157 13.75 1.27 -20.03
CA ASP A 157 14.89 0.58 -20.63
C ASP A 157 16.23 1.09 -20.06
N ASP A 158 17.24 0.21 -20.07
CA ASP A 158 18.63 0.53 -19.74
C ASP A 158 19.41 1.11 -20.95
N GLY A 159 18.69 1.59 -21.98
CA GLY A 159 19.30 2.13 -23.19
C GLY A 159 20.17 3.35 -22.90
N ALA A 160 21.19 3.60 -23.72
CA ALA A 160 22.07 4.76 -23.56
C ALA A 160 21.28 6.07 -23.62
N ASP A 161 21.67 7.06 -22.80
CA ASP A 161 21.09 8.39 -22.87
C ASP A 161 21.37 9.04 -24.23
N ASN A 162 20.34 9.67 -24.78
CA ASN A 162 20.43 10.50 -25.97
C ASN A 162 19.95 11.92 -25.66
N ALA A 163 19.99 12.81 -26.67
CA ALA A 163 19.58 14.19 -26.51
C ALA A 163 18.10 14.36 -26.07
N ASP A 164 17.25 13.36 -26.34
CA ASP A 164 15.84 13.33 -25.94
C ASP A 164 15.63 12.80 -24.52
N THR A 165 16.66 12.23 -23.90
CA THR A 165 16.54 11.65 -22.55
C THR A 165 16.61 12.74 -21.49
N LEU A 166 15.53 12.88 -20.72
CA LEU A 166 15.48 13.65 -19.48
C LEU A 166 15.69 12.72 -18.29
N LYS A 167 16.52 13.16 -17.35
CA LYS A 167 16.70 12.51 -16.05
C LYS A 167 16.25 13.46 -14.96
N THR A 168 15.30 13.01 -14.16
CA THR A 168 14.93 13.70 -12.92
C THR A 168 15.97 13.42 -11.84
N TRP A 169 16.02 14.27 -10.81
CA TRP A 169 16.97 14.09 -9.70
C TRP A 169 16.75 12.79 -8.92
N SER A 170 15.53 12.22 -8.95
CA SER A 170 15.18 10.94 -8.34
C SER A 170 15.66 9.73 -9.16
N GLY A 171 16.21 9.96 -10.36
CA GLY A 171 16.72 8.92 -11.25
C GLY A 171 15.71 8.40 -12.28
N LEU A 172 14.47 8.90 -12.27
CA LEU A 172 13.48 8.56 -13.31
C LEU A 172 13.89 9.16 -14.66
N ARG A 173 13.70 8.37 -15.72
CA ARG A 173 14.04 8.72 -17.09
C ARG A 173 12.79 8.97 -17.92
N TYR A 174 12.79 10.04 -18.68
CA TYR A 174 11.68 10.43 -19.56
C TYR A 174 12.18 10.75 -20.98
N SER A 175 11.31 10.61 -21.97
CA SER A 175 11.47 11.17 -23.32
C SER A 175 10.96 12.61 -23.33
N ARG A 176 11.84 13.57 -23.65
CA ARG A 176 11.53 15.00 -23.69
C ARG A 176 10.46 15.32 -24.72
N SER A 177 10.64 14.84 -25.94
CA SER A 177 9.70 15.03 -27.05
C SER A 177 8.29 14.57 -26.69
N ARG A 178 8.14 13.37 -26.10
CA ARG A 178 6.82 12.86 -25.68
C ARG A 178 6.17 13.69 -24.58
N LEU A 179 6.96 14.23 -23.65
CA LEU A 179 6.45 15.16 -22.63
C LEU A 179 5.99 16.49 -23.26
N GLU A 180 6.74 17.04 -24.20
CA GLU A 180 6.34 18.25 -24.93
C GLU A 180 5.06 18.02 -25.78
N ASP A 181 4.95 16.87 -26.46
CA ASP A 181 3.74 16.52 -27.22
C ASP A 181 2.50 16.41 -26.31
N ALA A 182 2.65 15.83 -25.11
CA ALA A 182 1.59 15.75 -24.12
C ALA A 182 1.23 17.13 -23.53
N LEU A 183 2.24 18.00 -23.37
CA LEU A 183 2.05 19.37 -22.89
C LEU A 183 1.23 20.20 -23.88
N GLU A 184 1.48 20.07 -25.18
CA GLU A 184 0.73 20.77 -26.23
C GLU A 184 -0.76 20.40 -26.23
N ASP A 185 -1.08 19.10 -26.12
CA ASP A 185 -2.45 18.63 -26.03
C ASP A 185 -3.15 19.17 -24.77
N TYR A 186 -2.49 19.11 -23.60
CA TYR A 186 -3.06 19.66 -22.37
C TYR A 186 -3.21 21.18 -22.37
N ALA A 187 -2.29 21.91 -23.02
CA ALA A 187 -2.41 23.34 -23.20
C ALA A 187 -3.64 23.69 -24.05
N THR A 188 -3.90 22.90 -25.10
CA THR A 188 -5.11 23.04 -25.92
C THR A 188 -6.38 22.72 -25.12
N CYS A 189 -6.38 21.62 -24.33
CA CYS A 189 -7.50 21.30 -23.42
C CYS A 189 -7.78 22.44 -22.42
N HIS A 190 -6.74 23.02 -21.83
CA HIS A 190 -6.87 24.13 -20.88
C HIS A 190 -7.45 25.37 -21.57
N ALA A 191 -6.97 25.73 -22.75
CA ALA A 191 -7.45 26.88 -23.51
C ALA A 191 -8.93 26.75 -23.92
N LEU A 192 -9.40 25.53 -24.23
CA LEU A 192 -10.78 25.27 -24.65
C LEU A 192 -11.77 25.17 -23.49
N SER A 193 -11.37 24.57 -22.37
CA SER A 193 -12.27 24.27 -21.25
C SER A 193 -12.22 25.30 -20.11
N GLY A 194 -11.06 25.94 -19.90
CA GLY A 194 -10.78 26.71 -18.70
C GLY A 194 -10.71 25.88 -17.41
N GLU A 195 -10.75 24.54 -17.50
CA GLU A 195 -10.71 23.68 -16.31
C GLU A 195 -9.31 23.68 -15.69
N TYR A 196 -9.24 23.92 -14.38
CA TYR A 196 -7.98 23.99 -13.64
C TYR A 196 -7.19 22.69 -13.69
N ARG A 197 -7.84 21.52 -13.85
CA ARG A 197 -7.16 20.22 -13.86
C ARG A 197 -6.12 20.13 -14.97
N TYR A 198 -6.35 20.78 -16.11
CA TYR A 198 -5.39 20.80 -17.21
C TYR A 198 -4.18 21.68 -16.89
N ALA A 199 -4.37 22.81 -16.22
CA ALA A 199 -3.27 23.62 -15.72
C ALA A 199 -2.41 22.85 -14.69
N VAL A 200 -3.03 22.02 -13.83
CA VAL A 200 -2.31 21.12 -12.92
C VAL A 200 -1.50 20.07 -13.71
N ARG A 201 -2.11 19.43 -14.72
CA ARG A 201 -1.42 18.44 -15.58
C ARG A 201 -0.21 19.05 -16.30
N MET A 202 -0.39 20.25 -16.87
CA MET A 202 0.68 21.03 -17.50
C MET A 202 1.80 21.33 -16.50
N GLY A 203 1.46 21.83 -15.31
CA GLY A 203 2.44 22.11 -14.26
C GLY A 203 3.29 20.88 -13.90
N MET A 204 2.67 19.70 -13.84
CA MET A 204 3.39 18.45 -13.57
C MET A 204 4.34 18.05 -14.71
N ILE A 205 3.95 18.24 -15.97
CA ILE A 205 4.83 17.96 -17.12
C ILE A 205 5.98 18.97 -17.18
N LEU A 206 5.67 20.26 -17.00
CA LEU A 206 6.66 21.34 -17.00
C LEU A 206 7.70 21.14 -15.90
N HIS A 207 7.28 20.63 -14.75
CA HIS A 207 8.18 20.20 -13.69
C HIS A 207 9.12 19.07 -14.14
N GLU A 208 8.61 17.99 -14.75
CA GLU A 208 9.41 16.88 -15.30
C GLU A 208 10.38 17.35 -16.40
N LEU A 209 9.98 18.36 -17.19
CA LEU A 209 10.82 19.02 -18.20
C LEU A 209 11.90 19.93 -17.60
N GLY A 210 11.87 20.20 -16.29
CA GLY A 210 12.76 21.14 -15.60
C GLY A 210 12.41 22.62 -15.82
N ARG A 211 11.24 22.91 -16.39
CA ARG A 211 10.72 24.26 -16.66
C ARG A 211 9.92 24.76 -15.45
N PHE A 212 10.62 24.96 -14.34
CA PHE A 212 9.99 25.18 -13.03
C PHE A 212 9.16 26.46 -12.94
N ASP A 213 9.61 27.56 -13.56
CA ASP A 213 8.86 28.83 -13.54
C ASP A 213 7.52 28.70 -14.28
N ASP A 214 7.53 28.05 -15.45
CA ASP A 214 6.31 27.74 -16.21
C ASP A 214 5.38 26.80 -15.42
N ALA A 215 5.97 25.83 -14.70
CA ALA A 215 5.21 24.93 -13.84
C ALA A 215 4.49 25.68 -12.73
N LEU A 216 5.19 26.58 -12.03
CA LEU A 216 4.63 27.41 -10.96
C LEU A 216 3.51 28.30 -11.50
N ALA A 217 3.71 28.95 -12.64
CA ALA A 217 2.68 29.76 -13.30
C ALA A 217 1.41 28.94 -13.63
N SER A 218 1.59 27.70 -14.08
CA SER A 218 0.48 26.78 -14.38
C SER A 218 -0.30 26.41 -13.11
N TYR A 219 0.39 26.07 -12.03
CA TYR A 219 -0.26 25.78 -10.75
C TYR A 219 -0.93 27.01 -10.13
N ASP A 220 -0.33 28.19 -10.25
CA ASP A 220 -0.90 29.45 -9.75
C ASP A 220 -2.19 29.81 -10.49
N SER A 221 -2.23 29.60 -11.81
CA SER A 221 -3.45 29.72 -12.62
C SER A 221 -4.54 28.75 -12.14
N ALA A 222 -4.17 27.49 -11.88
CA ALA A 222 -5.11 26.50 -11.34
C ALA A 222 -5.67 26.96 -9.98
N LEU A 223 -4.80 27.37 -9.04
CA LEU A 223 -5.21 27.80 -7.69
C LEU A 223 -6.04 29.08 -7.70
N ALA A 224 -5.84 29.99 -8.66
CA ALA A 224 -6.60 31.23 -8.79
C ALA A 224 -8.05 30.98 -9.27
N SER A 225 -8.30 29.88 -9.97
CA SER A 225 -9.63 29.50 -10.49
C SER A 225 -10.44 28.60 -9.53
N MET A 226 -9.86 28.24 -8.38
CA MET A 226 -10.48 27.35 -7.40
C MET A 226 -11.03 28.10 -6.18
N ALA A 227 -12.08 27.54 -5.57
CA ALA A 227 -12.57 28.03 -4.28
C ALA A 227 -11.50 27.82 -3.18
N PRO A 228 -11.41 28.72 -2.17
CA PRO A 228 -10.45 28.59 -1.09
C PRO A 228 -10.58 27.30 -0.26
N ASP A 229 -11.78 26.74 -0.19
CA ASP A 229 -12.16 25.54 0.56
C ASP A 229 -12.29 24.27 -0.31
N ASP A 230 -11.88 24.33 -1.59
CA ASP A 230 -11.90 23.14 -2.45
C ASP A 230 -10.95 22.06 -1.88
N PRO A 231 -11.44 20.82 -1.66
CA PRO A 231 -10.65 19.74 -1.03
C PRO A 231 -9.41 19.34 -1.84
N LYS A 232 -9.34 19.67 -3.14
CA LYS A 232 -8.18 19.38 -3.99
C LYS A 232 -7.12 20.47 -3.93
N ARG A 233 -7.41 21.63 -3.34
CA ARG A 233 -6.50 22.78 -3.27
C ARG A 233 -5.20 22.44 -2.55
N GLU A 234 -5.28 21.69 -1.46
CA GLU A 234 -4.12 21.26 -0.67
C GLU A 234 -3.16 20.39 -1.48
N PHE A 235 -3.69 19.41 -2.23
CA PHE A 235 -2.91 18.58 -3.14
C PHE A 235 -2.16 19.41 -4.20
N ILE A 236 -2.80 20.45 -4.75
CA ILE A 236 -2.19 21.32 -5.75
C ILE A 236 -1.11 22.22 -5.13
N LEU A 237 -1.34 22.73 -3.92
CA LEU A 237 -0.33 23.50 -3.18
C LEU A 237 0.92 22.66 -2.88
N ASP A 238 0.74 21.41 -2.44
CA ASP A 238 1.85 20.48 -2.21
C ASP A 238 2.60 20.17 -3.51
N THR A 239 1.87 19.90 -4.58
CA THR A 239 2.46 19.61 -5.90
C THR A 239 3.19 20.84 -6.45
N ARG A 240 2.64 22.04 -6.30
CA ARG A 240 3.26 23.31 -6.69
C ARG A 240 4.58 23.54 -5.96
N ALA A 241 4.59 23.31 -4.65
CA ALA A 241 5.76 23.53 -3.81
C ALA A 241 6.97 22.70 -4.25
N LYS A 242 6.79 21.60 -5.00
CA LYS A 242 7.89 20.82 -5.60
C LYS A 242 8.72 21.63 -6.60
N SER A 243 8.08 22.55 -7.33
CA SER A 243 8.75 23.39 -8.33
C SER A 243 9.41 24.65 -7.74
N ASP A 244 9.16 24.98 -6.46
CA ASP A 244 9.74 26.17 -5.84
C ASP A 244 11.28 26.14 -5.87
N ASN A 245 11.89 27.33 -5.92
CA ASN A 245 13.34 27.51 -5.90
C ASN A 245 14.07 26.73 -7.02
N GLY A 246 13.50 26.70 -8.23
CA GLY A 246 14.08 25.98 -9.36
C GLY A 246 14.09 24.46 -9.17
N GLY A 247 12.99 23.91 -8.64
CA GLY A 247 12.84 22.47 -8.38
C GLY A 247 13.52 21.98 -7.10
N ALA A 248 14.10 22.87 -6.29
CA ALA A 248 14.65 22.50 -4.98
C ALA A 248 13.56 22.17 -3.97
N GLY A 249 12.34 22.66 -4.16
CA GLY A 249 11.21 22.36 -3.30
C GLY A 249 10.86 20.86 -3.24
N GLU A 250 11.01 20.12 -4.34
CA GLU A 250 10.80 18.66 -4.34
C GLU A 250 11.85 17.94 -3.50
N ARG A 251 13.11 18.36 -3.63
CA ARG A 251 14.23 17.87 -2.83
C ARG A 251 14.02 18.22 -1.34
N GLU A 252 13.51 19.41 -1.06
CA GLU A 252 13.18 19.87 0.29
C GLU A 252 12.03 19.06 0.89
N GLN A 253 10.96 18.79 0.14
CA GLN A 253 9.86 17.94 0.60
C GLN A 253 10.36 16.52 0.90
N MET A 254 11.18 15.95 0.03
CA MET A 254 11.79 14.64 0.27
C MET A 254 12.72 14.66 1.49
N ALA A 255 13.55 15.69 1.62
CA ALA A 255 14.43 15.88 2.78
C ALA A 255 13.61 15.99 4.08
N ARG A 256 12.52 16.77 4.09
CA ARG A 256 11.61 16.88 5.23
C ARG A 256 10.89 15.58 5.53
N LEU A 257 10.50 14.80 4.52
CA LEU A 257 9.91 13.48 4.73
C LEU A 257 10.93 12.55 5.42
N ILE A 258 12.17 12.54 4.94
CA ILE A 258 13.28 11.78 5.55
C ILE A 258 13.53 12.25 6.98
N GLU A 259 13.52 13.56 7.23
CA GLU A 259 13.70 14.15 8.57
C GLU A 259 12.50 13.95 9.48
N SER A 260 11.28 13.90 8.96
CA SER A 260 10.09 13.58 9.77
C SER A 260 10.16 12.15 10.30
N GLY A 261 10.85 11.25 9.56
CA GLY A 261 11.21 9.92 10.05
C GLY A 261 12.28 9.92 11.14
N VAL A 262 12.97 11.05 11.36
CA VAL A 262 13.96 11.27 12.43
C VAL A 262 13.33 11.93 13.67
N VAL A 263 12.31 12.76 13.48
CA VAL A 263 11.59 13.45 14.55
C VAL A 263 10.44 12.57 15.04
N GLY A 264 10.76 11.53 15.81
CA GLY A 264 9.81 10.83 16.67
C GLY A 264 9.59 11.59 17.98
N ASP A 265 8.36 11.60 18.46
CA ASP A 265 7.84 12.41 19.57
C ASP A 265 8.69 12.40 20.86
N GLY A 266 9.39 13.51 21.11
CA GLY A 266 9.63 14.06 22.46
C GLY A 266 10.26 13.16 23.55
N HIS A 267 11.02 12.12 23.22
CA HIS A 267 11.84 11.36 24.18
C HIS A 267 13.32 11.46 23.86
N ASP A 268 14.18 11.35 24.89
CA ASP A 268 15.64 11.34 24.77
C ASP A 268 16.07 10.24 23.77
N ARG A 269 16.74 10.66 22.69
CA ARG A 269 17.18 9.78 21.60
C ARG A 269 18.31 8.87 22.08
N SER A 270 18.26 7.59 21.72
CA SER A 270 19.40 6.69 21.89
C SER A 270 20.49 7.00 20.85
N LEU A 271 21.74 6.57 21.07
CA LEU A 271 22.83 6.84 20.12
C LEU A 271 22.62 6.14 18.75
N ASN A 272 21.82 5.06 18.71
CA ASN A 272 21.37 4.41 17.48
C ASN A 272 20.33 5.26 16.73
N ASP A 273 19.42 5.89 17.47
CA ASP A 273 18.49 6.87 16.91
C ASP A 273 19.27 8.09 16.43
N ASP A 274 20.35 8.50 17.10
CA ASP A 274 21.21 9.60 16.65
C ASP A 274 22.09 9.25 15.45
N VAL A 275 22.58 8.02 15.29
CA VAL A 275 23.33 7.62 14.10
C VAL A 275 22.40 7.40 12.91
N ALA A 276 21.23 6.76 13.10
CA ALA A 276 20.20 6.65 12.08
C ALA A 276 19.61 8.03 11.74
N ALA A 277 19.39 8.89 12.75
CA ALA A 277 19.01 10.29 12.58
C ALA A 277 20.08 11.04 11.80
N GLN A 278 21.35 10.98 12.18
CA GLN A 278 22.45 11.61 11.47
C GLN A 278 22.60 11.07 10.05
N THR A 279 22.26 9.79 9.84
CA THR A 279 22.20 9.18 8.51
C THR A 279 21.11 9.79 7.67
N LEU A 280 19.88 9.80 8.16
CA LEU A 280 18.73 10.37 7.49
C LEU A 280 18.87 11.88 7.32
N LEU A 281 19.42 12.61 8.30
CA LEU A 281 19.74 14.03 8.26
C LEU A 281 20.86 14.33 7.25
N ALA A 282 21.90 13.50 7.19
CA ALA A 282 22.96 13.64 6.18
C ALA A 282 22.43 13.34 4.77
N THR A 283 21.59 12.32 4.62
CA THR A 283 20.90 12.03 3.35
C THR A 283 19.97 13.18 2.95
N ALA A 284 19.19 13.73 3.89
CA ALA A 284 18.35 14.90 3.68
C ALA A 284 19.20 16.13 3.26
N SER A 285 20.34 16.36 3.92
CA SER A 285 21.27 17.43 3.57
C SER A 285 21.91 17.22 2.19
N ALA A 286 22.26 15.99 1.82
CA ALA A 286 22.84 15.68 0.51
C ALA A 286 21.81 15.84 -0.62
N ILE A 287 20.56 15.44 -0.38
CA ILE A 287 19.43 15.67 -1.29
C ILE A 287 19.20 17.17 -1.47
N ARG A 288 19.19 17.96 -0.38
CA ARG A 288 19.11 19.44 -0.48
C ARG A 288 20.25 20.04 -1.32
N ALA A 289 21.45 19.47 -1.23
CA ALA A 289 22.61 19.87 -2.02
C ALA A 289 22.57 19.40 -3.49
N GLY A 290 21.49 18.76 -3.93
CA GLY A 290 21.26 18.37 -5.33
C GLY A 290 21.81 17.00 -5.73
N LYS A 291 22.20 16.16 -4.76
CA LYS A 291 22.57 14.75 -5.02
C LYS A 291 21.32 13.89 -5.19
N SER A 292 21.40 12.86 -6.03
CA SER A 292 20.34 11.86 -6.09
C SER A 292 20.30 11.06 -4.78
N VAL A 293 19.17 10.41 -4.51
CA VAL A 293 19.05 9.51 -3.35
C VAL A 293 20.11 8.42 -3.40
N GLN A 294 20.39 7.89 -4.59
CA GLN A 294 21.39 6.86 -4.81
C GLN A 294 22.82 7.38 -4.55
N ASP A 295 23.18 8.54 -5.10
CA ASP A 295 24.49 9.16 -4.85
C ASP A 295 24.69 9.50 -3.37
N ALA A 296 23.63 9.96 -2.69
CA ALA A 296 23.66 10.28 -1.27
C ALA A 296 23.87 9.03 -0.39
N ILE A 297 23.41 7.86 -0.86
CA ILE A 297 23.65 6.56 -0.21
C ILE A 297 25.07 6.06 -0.53
N GLU A 298 25.55 6.23 -1.77
CA GLU A 298 26.86 5.76 -2.25
C GLU A 298 28.05 6.60 -1.74
N MET A 299 27.87 7.91 -1.53
CA MET A 299 28.92 8.82 -1.01
C MET A 299 29.35 8.51 0.44
N ARG A 300 28.78 7.48 1.07
CA ARG A 300 29.03 7.10 2.47
C ARG A 300 29.83 5.80 2.67
N VAL A 301 30.36 5.21 1.60
CA VAL A 301 31.18 4.00 1.69
C VAL A 301 32.57 4.34 2.24
N SER A 302 32.82 4.05 3.52
CA SER A 302 34.15 3.66 3.99
C SER A 302 34.64 2.50 3.12
N ASP A 303 35.92 2.49 2.73
CA ASP A 303 36.54 1.66 1.67
C ASP A 303 36.31 0.13 1.72
N ASP A 304 35.53 -0.44 2.66
CA ASP A 304 35.18 -1.86 2.72
C ASP A 304 33.67 -2.12 2.95
N PRO A 305 32.87 -2.31 1.87
CA PRO A 305 31.45 -2.68 1.91
C PRO A 305 31.13 -3.88 2.81
N ASP A 306 32.08 -4.81 2.97
CA ASP A 306 31.86 -6.01 3.79
C ASP A 306 31.88 -5.70 5.29
N THR A 307 32.67 -4.73 5.71
CA THR A 307 32.72 -4.28 7.12
C THR A 307 31.43 -3.56 7.50
N LEU A 308 30.84 -2.80 6.57
CA LEU A 308 29.55 -2.14 6.80
C LEU A 308 28.40 -3.16 6.93
N MET A 309 28.35 -4.15 6.05
CA MET A 309 27.37 -5.23 6.15
C MET A 309 27.55 -6.01 7.45
N ALA A 310 28.79 -6.29 7.84
CA ALA A 310 29.09 -6.95 9.12
C ALA A 310 28.68 -6.12 10.34
N THR A 311 28.88 -4.80 10.30
CA THR A 311 28.48 -3.86 11.37
C THR A 311 26.96 -3.82 11.52
N ASN A 312 26.22 -3.80 10.41
CA ASN A 312 24.76 -3.83 10.43
C ASN A 312 24.22 -5.15 11.03
N ILE A 313 24.82 -6.29 10.67
CA ILE A 313 24.45 -7.59 11.22
C ILE A 313 24.78 -7.65 12.72
N ALA A 314 25.95 -7.17 13.12
CA ALA A 314 26.34 -7.06 14.53
C ALA A 314 25.37 -6.20 15.34
N GLN A 315 24.96 -5.05 14.82
CA GLN A 315 23.98 -4.18 15.47
C GLN A 315 22.60 -4.84 15.60
N GLN A 316 22.15 -5.61 14.60
CA GLN A 316 20.90 -6.37 14.69
C GLN A 316 20.95 -7.44 15.78
N ILE A 317 22.07 -8.16 15.92
CA ILE A 317 22.29 -9.14 16.99
C ILE A 317 22.22 -8.43 18.36
N LEU A 318 22.87 -7.28 18.48
CA LEU A 318 22.87 -6.49 19.72
C LEU A 318 21.47 -5.96 20.06
N ASN A 319 20.71 -5.48 19.07
CA ASN A 319 19.35 -4.98 19.27
C ASN A 319 18.39 -6.06 19.77
N VAL A 320 18.51 -7.30 19.27
CA VAL A 320 17.71 -8.43 19.78
C VAL A 320 18.07 -8.77 21.22
N ALA A 321 19.34 -8.62 21.60
CA ALA A 321 19.75 -8.84 22.99
C ALA A 321 19.30 -7.71 23.94
N HIS A 322 19.09 -6.50 23.42
CA HIS A 322 18.69 -5.31 24.18
C HIS A 322 17.31 -4.81 23.74
N GLU A 323 16.36 -5.73 23.57
CA GLU A 323 14.96 -5.36 23.29
C GLU A 323 14.44 -4.38 24.36
N PRO A 324 13.79 -3.28 23.96
CA PRO A 324 13.28 -2.30 24.91
C PRO A 324 12.19 -2.91 25.79
N ALA A 325 11.98 -2.33 26.98
CA ALA A 325 10.89 -2.71 27.85
C ALA A 325 9.55 -2.63 27.08
N PRO A 326 8.66 -3.63 27.18
CA PRO A 326 7.43 -3.71 26.41
C PRO A 326 6.50 -2.52 26.63
N GLN A 327 6.42 -2.00 27.87
CA GLN A 327 5.55 -0.89 28.27
C GLN A 327 4.11 -1.17 27.85
N LEU A 328 3.50 -2.17 28.48
CA LEU A 328 2.13 -2.56 28.19
C LEU A 328 1.14 -1.47 28.63
N GLU A 329 0.40 -0.94 27.67
CA GLU A 329 -0.70 -0.02 27.88
C GLU A 329 -2.02 -0.78 27.70
N ALA A 330 -2.95 -0.66 28.66
CA ALA A 330 -4.27 -1.29 28.56
C ALA A 330 -5.09 -0.63 27.44
N VAL A 331 -5.78 -1.44 26.63
CA VAL A 331 -6.49 -0.97 25.44
C VAL A 331 -7.87 -1.60 25.28
N ASP A 332 -8.75 -0.92 24.54
CA ASP A 332 -10.01 -1.49 24.09
C ASP A 332 -9.79 -2.33 22.82
N ALA A 333 -10.04 -3.63 22.90
CA ALA A 333 -9.97 -4.53 21.75
C ALA A 333 -10.84 -4.08 20.57
N ALA A 334 -11.94 -3.36 20.79
CA ALA A 334 -12.79 -2.83 19.73
C ALA A 334 -12.07 -1.86 18.78
N ALA A 335 -10.96 -1.25 19.22
CA ALA A 335 -10.13 -0.37 18.39
C ALA A 335 -9.25 -1.12 17.37
N TYR A 336 -9.18 -2.46 17.42
CA TYR A 336 -8.27 -3.26 16.60
C TYR A 336 -8.96 -3.94 15.41
N PRO A 337 -8.21 -4.25 14.34
CA PRO A 337 -8.75 -4.93 13.16
C PRO A 337 -9.43 -6.26 13.47
N SER A 338 -10.49 -6.56 12.73
CA SER A 338 -11.35 -7.72 12.96
C SER A 338 -10.62 -9.08 12.95
N TYR A 339 -9.53 -9.21 12.20
CA TYR A 339 -8.75 -10.45 12.15
C TYR A 339 -7.98 -10.73 13.45
N GLN A 340 -7.53 -9.69 14.16
CA GLN A 340 -6.89 -9.83 15.46
C GLN A 340 -7.94 -10.17 16.52
N ARG A 341 -9.04 -9.41 16.54
CA ARG A 341 -10.19 -9.65 17.45
C ARG A 341 -10.71 -11.08 17.36
N LYS A 342 -11.03 -11.54 16.14
CA LYS A 342 -11.53 -12.90 15.89
C LYS A 342 -10.61 -14.00 16.45
N PHE A 343 -9.30 -13.80 16.40
CA PHE A 343 -8.35 -14.77 16.94
C PHE A 343 -8.34 -14.75 18.46
N VAL A 344 -8.14 -13.57 19.08
CA VAL A 344 -8.08 -13.47 20.55
C VAL A 344 -9.41 -13.85 21.20
N ASP A 345 -10.55 -13.57 20.57
CA ASP A 345 -11.88 -13.99 21.03
C ASP A 345 -12.08 -15.51 20.94
N SER A 346 -11.56 -16.15 19.89
CA SER A 346 -11.59 -17.61 19.77
C SER A 346 -10.72 -18.25 20.86
N ALA A 347 -9.50 -17.76 21.02
CA ALA A 347 -8.57 -18.22 22.05
C ALA A 347 -9.15 -18.03 23.46
N THR A 348 -9.86 -16.92 23.71
CA THR A 348 -10.51 -16.62 25.00
C THR A 348 -11.44 -17.74 25.44
N ARG A 349 -12.31 -18.23 24.54
CA ARG A 349 -13.26 -19.31 24.87
C ARG A 349 -12.55 -20.61 25.21
N GLU A 350 -11.50 -20.93 24.45
CA GLU A 350 -10.75 -22.17 24.63
C GLU A 350 -9.88 -22.12 25.90
N ILE A 351 -9.22 -20.99 26.19
CA ILE A 351 -8.37 -20.78 27.37
C ILE A 351 -9.21 -20.73 28.65
N ALA A 352 -10.37 -20.05 28.61
CA ALA A 352 -11.29 -20.02 29.76
C ALA A 352 -11.79 -21.42 30.14
N ALA A 353 -12.01 -22.30 29.16
CA ALA A 353 -12.41 -23.69 29.41
C ALA A 353 -11.29 -24.53 30.08
N LEU A 354 -10.06 -24.02 30.15
CA LEU A 354 -8.92 -24.64 30.83
C LEU A 354 -8.71 -24.10 32.25
N GLY A 355 -9.58 -23.20 32.73
CA GLY A 355 -9.51 -22.64 34.08
C GLY A 355 -8.62 -21.39 34.19
N LEU A 356 -8.24 -20.78 33.07
CA LEU A 356 -7.52 -19.50 33.09
C LEU A 356 -8.50 -18.34 32.85
N ARG A 357 -8.35 -17.28 33.64
CA ARG A 357 -9.16 -16.06 33.54
C ARG A 357 -8.50 -15.05 32.62
N HIS A 358 -9.32 -14.26 31.92
CA HIS A 358 -8.87 -13.10 31.15
C HIS A 358 -8.36 -12.03 32.14
N VAL A 359 -7.12 -11.57 31.93
CA VAL A 359 -6.46 -10.57 32.77
C VAL A 359 -6.65 -9.16 32.19
N GLY A 360 -6.53 -9.04 30.87
CA GLY A 360 -6.75 -7.79 30.18
C GLY A 360 -6.23 -7.82 28.75
N ASP A 361 -6.53 -6.74 28.03
CA ASP A 361 -6.09 -6.46 26.68
C ASP A 361 -5.11 -5.30 26.71
N ALA A 362 -3.96 -5.46 26.05
CA ALA A 362 -2.92 -4.44 26.04
C ALA A 362 -2.28 -4.29 24.64
N GLU A 363 -1.58 -3.18 24.45
CA GLU A 363 -0.55 -3.06 23.42
C GLU A 363 0.81 -2.76 24.06
N ALA A 364 1.87 -3.23 23.43
CA ALA A 364 3.24 -2.86 23.79
C ALA A 364 3.65 -1.63 22.97
N LYS A 365 3.95 -0.52 23.62
CA LYS A 365 4.19 0.80 23.02
C LYS A 365 5.29 0.80 21.94
N GLY A 366 6.30 -0.05 22.10
CA GLY A 366 7.40 -0.22 21.14
C GLY A 366 7.12 -1.21 20.00
N MET A 367 6.08 -2.03 20.11
CA MET A 367 5.87 -3.16 19.20
C MET A 367 5.34 -2.72 17.82
N PHE A 368 4.62 -1.59 17.75
CA PHE A 368 4.22 -0.96 16.49
C PHE A 368 5.42 -0.58 15.62
N LEU A 369 6.48 -0.02 16.23
CA LEU A 369 7.68 0.42 15.52
C LEU A 369 8.39 -0.75 14.84
N ILE A 370 8.39 -1.92 15.48
CA ILE A 370 9.04 -3.14 14.97
C ILE A 370 8.17 -3.80 13.90
N LEU A 371 6.87 -3.94 14.16
CA LEU A 371 5.96 -4.74 13.32
C LEU A 371 5.24 -3.94 12.24
N GLY A 372 5.33 -2.62 12.25
CA GLY A 372 4.63 -1.70 11.33
C GLY A 372 3.11 -1.76 11.44
N GLN A 373 2.59 -2.32 12.54
CA GLN A 373 1.16 -2.46 12.79
C GLN A 373 0.91 -2.54 14.30
N ARG A 374 -0.24 -2.01 14.75
CA ARG A 374 -0.68 -2.18 16.14
C ARG A 374 -1.11 -3.62 16.33
N VAL A 375 -0.77 -4.19 17.47
CA VAL A 375 -1.05 -5.60 17.78
C VAL A 375 -1.75 -5.67 19.13
N LEU A 376 -2.96 -6.23 19.10
CA LEU A 376 -3.73 -6.56 20.28
C LEU A 376 -3.12 -7.79 20.96
N LEU A 377 -2.60 -7.60 22.16
CA LEU A 377 -2.18 -8.67 23.06
C LEU A 377 -3.31 -8.93 24.05
N ARG A 378 -3.79 -10.18 24.12
CA ARG A 378 -4.73 -10.61 25.16
C ARG A 378 -4.03 -11.55 26.13
N PHE A 379 -4.06 -11.18 27.41
CA PHE A 379 -3.42 -11.92 28.50
C PHE A 379 -4.42 -12.70 29.34
N PHE A 380 -3.99 -13.87 29.79
CA PHE A 380 -4.72 -14.73 30.70
C PHE A 380 -3.80 -15.18 31.82
N ALA A 381 -4.39 -15.46 32.98
CA ALA A 381 -3.69 -16.06 34.10
C ALA A 381 -4.54 -17.15 34.75
N ASP A 382 -3.92 -18.08 35.47
CA ASP A 382 -4.64 -18.98 36.36
C ASP A 382 -5.07 -18.26 37.65
N ASP A 383 -5.82 -18.94 38.52
CA ASP A 383 -6.32 -18.34 39.78
C ASP A 383 -5.19 -17.92 40.73
N SER A 384 -4.02 -18.55 40.64
CA SER A 384 -2.84 -18.18 41.43
C SER A 384 -2.04 -17.02 40.82
N GLY A 385 -2.32 -16.68 39.57
CA GLY A 385 -1.58 -15.69 38.80
C GLY A 385 -0.16 -16.12 38.45
N GLU A 386 0.27 -17.34 38.74
CA GLU A 386 1.62 -17.85 38.47
C GLU A 386 1.82 -18.19 36.99
N ILE A 387 0.76 -18.66 36.32
CA ILE A 387 0.79 -19.12 34.93
C ILE A 387 0.19 -18.04 34.04
N GLY A 388 0.99 -17.48 33.12
CA GLY A 388 0.51 -16.50 32.15
C GLY A 388 0.35 -17.10 30.76
N VAL A 389 -0.68 -16.67 30.02
CA VAL A 389 -0.82 -16.96 28.59
C VAL A 389 -1.03 -15.67 27.82
N ALA A 390 -0.25 -15.45 26.78
CA ALA A 390 -0.42 -14.35 25.84
C ALA A 390 -0.92 -14.89 24.50
N SER A 391 -1.91 -14.23 23.90
CA SER A 391 -2.41 -14.56 22.56
C SER A 391 -2.49 -13.32 21.68
N PHE A 392 -2.02 -13.44 20.43
CA PHE A 392 -2.07 -12.36 19.44
C PHE A 392 -1.99 -12.89 18.00
N ALA A 393 -2.41 -12.06 17.05
CA ALA A 393 -2.33 -12.36 15.63
C ALA A 393 -1.78 -11.19 14.83
N MET A 394 -0.99 -11.48 13.80
CA MET A 394 -0.29 -10.47 13.00
C MET A 394 -0.34 -10.83 11.52
N LYS A 395 -0.45 -9.81 10.66
CA LYS A 395 -0.22 -9.98 9.23
C LYS A 395 1.28 -9.83 8.92
N PRO A 396 1.78 -10.43 7.82
CA PRO A 396 3.13 -10.15 7.35
C PRO A 396 3.25 -8.65 7.02
N LYS A 397 4.44 -8.08 7.24
CA LYS A 397 4.75 -6.69 6.87
C LYS A 397 4.57 -6.53 5.36
N TRP A 398 3.97 -5.42 4.92
CA TRP A 398 3.77 -5.15 3.49
C TRP A 398 5.13 -5.05 2.77
N PRO A 399 5.41 -5.90 1.78
CA PRO A 399 6.76 -6.09 1.24
C PRO A 399 6.97 -5.43 -0.13
N GLY A 400 6.12 -4.49 -0.53
CA GLY A 400 6.04 -4.08 -1.94
C GLY A 400 4.92 -4.79 -2.69
N LEU A 401 4.44 -4.19 -3.78
CA LEU A 401 3.46 -4.82 -4.67
C LEU A 401 3.99 -6.17 -5.21
N VAL A 402 5.26 -6.21 -5.63
CA VAL A 402 5.93 -7.41 -6.16
C VAL A 402 6.09 -8.49 -5.08
N GLY A 403 6.57 -8.11 -3.89
CA GLY A 403 6.69 -9.05 -2.76
C GLY A 403 5.33 -9.57 -2.29
N PHE A 404 4.29 -8.73 -2.35
CA PHE A 404 2.93 -9.11 -1.99
C PHE A 404 2.39 -10.16 -2.95
N LEU A 405 2.54 -9.95 -4.28
CA LEU A 405 2.17 -10.96 -5.28
C LEU A 405 2.93 -12.28 -5.10
N PHE A 406 4.24 -12.23 -4.86
CA PHE A 406 5.04 -13.44 -4.61
C PHE A 406 4.57 -14.22 -3.38
N LEU A 407 4.35 -13.54 -2.26
CA LEU A 407 3.86 -14.17 -1.03
C LEU A 407 2.42 -14.68 -1.17
N LEU A 408 1.58 -13.98 -1.93
CA LEU A 408 0.21 -14.38 -2.22
C LEU A 408 0.18 -15.66 -3.09
N LEU A 409 0.93 -15.68 -4.20
CA LEU A 409 0.99 -16.81 -5.14
C LEU A 409 1.64 -18.06 -4.53
N THR A 410 2.61 -17.89 -3.63
CA THR A 410 3.24 -19.01 -2.92
C THR A 410 2.47 -19.48 -1.69
N GLY A 411 1.31 -18.86 -1.39
CA GLY A 411 0.51 -19.17 -0.20
C GLY A 411 1.21 -18.85 1.13
N LYS A 412 2.24 -18.00 1.09
CA LYS A 412 3.04 -17.55 2.25
C LYS A 412 2.53 -16.25 2.87
N TRP A 413 1.60 -15.55 2.22
CA TRP A 413 0.87 -14.41 2.79
C TRP A 413 -0.24 -14.87 3.74
N LYS A 414 0.13 -15.24 4.97
CA LYS A 414 -0.81 -15.78 5.98
C LYS A 414 -0.74 -14.99 7.29
N VAL A 415 -1.88 -14.89 7.97
CA VAL A 415 -1.94 -14.35 9.34
C VAL A 415 -1.23 -15.33 10.27
N THR A 416 -0.19 -14.85 10.94
CA THR A 416 0.52 -15.60 11.98
C THR A 416 -0.27 -15.46 13.27
N ARG A 417 -0.62 -16.59 13.88
CA ARG A 417 -1.33 -16.68 15.16
C ARG A 417 -0.36 -17.22 16.19
N MET A 418 -0.23 -16.54 17.31
CA MET A 418 0.69 -16.91 18.37
C MET A 418 -0.06 -17.10 19.68
N VAL A 419 0.33 -18.16 20.38
CA VAL A 419 0.00 -18.40 21.78
C VAL A 419 1.28 -18.83 22.48
N GLU A 420 1.61 -18.13 23.56
CA GLU A 420 2.77 -18.41 24.39
C GLU A 420 2.32 -18.51 25.85
N CYS A 421 2.77 -19.56 26.54
CA CYS A 421 2.58 -19.71 27.98
C CYS A 421 3.89 -19.37 28.68
N VAL A 422 3.86 -18.48 29.67
CA VAL A 422 5.05 -18.00 30.37
C VAL A 422 4.84 -18.02 31.88
N SER A 423 5.82 -18.58 32.59
CA SER A 423 5.94 -18.51 34.06
C SER A 423 7.37 -18.13 34.42
N GLN A 424 7.52 -17.24 35.40
CA GLN A 424 8.82 -16.75 35.86
C GLN A 424 8.94 -16.87 37.37
N PHE A 425 10.17 -17.02 37.86
CA PHE A 425 10.47 -17.25 39.26
C PHE A 425 11.43 -16.18 39.78
N ASP A 426 11.43 -15.99 41.10
CA ASP A 426 12.26 -15.02 41.83
C ASP A 426 13.77 -15.22 41.67
N ASP A 427 14.22 -16.43 41.34
CA ASP A 427 15.61 -16.71 40.97
C ASP A 427 15.96 -16.31 39.53
N GLY A 428 15.02 -15.75 38.77
CA GLY A 428 15.18 -15.39 37.37
C GLY A 428 15.03 -16.57 36.40
N THR A 429 14.55 -17.73 36.87
CA THR A 429 14.13 -18.80 35.96
C THR A 429 12.92 -18.38 35.14
N HIS A 430 13.00 -18.58 33.82
CA HIS A 430 11.95 -18.28 32.85
C HIS A 430 11.56 -19.56 32.11
N LEU A 431 10.33 -20.03 32.36
CA LEU A 431 9.75 -21.14 31.61
C LEU A 431 8.82 -20.57 30.53
N SER A 432 9.05 -20.93 29.28
CA SER A 432 8.14 -20.64 28.17
C SER A 432 7.74 -21.94 27.46
N THR A 433 6.45 -22.14 27.22
CA THR A 433 5.94 -23.20 26.33
C THR A 433 5.19 -22.53 25.19
N GLN A 434 5.64 -22.75 23.97
CA GLN A 434 5.10 -22.09 22.78
C GLN A 434 5.00 -23.04 21.60
N LEU A 435 4.20 -22.67 20.59
CA LEU A 435 4.19 -23.38 19.31
C LEU A 435 5.49 -23.11 18.54
N ASP A 436 5.94 -24.08 17.77
CA ASP A 436 7.19 -24.00 17.01
C ASP A 436 7.17 -22.86 15.99
N ASN A 437 7.98 -21.84 16.28
CA ASN A 437 8.14 -20.64 15.48
C ASN A 437 9.64 -20.48 15.17
N PRO A 438 10.03 -20.18 13.91
CA PRO A 438 11.43 -19.97 13.54
C PRO A 438 11.99 -18.72 14.24
N SER A 439 12.60 -18.91 15.40
CA SER A 439 13.56 -17.97 15.98
C SER A 439 14.95 -18.40 15.52
N PRO A 440 15.78 -17.49 14.99
CA PRO A 440 17.19 -17.78 14.70
C PRO A 440 18.05 -17.85 15.98
N PHE A 441 17.46 -17.55 17.14
CA PHE A 441 18.11 -17.41 18.43
C PHE A 441 17.61 -18.49 19.40
N GLU A 442 18.56 -19.23 19.98
CA GLU A 442 18.34 -20.28 20.97
C GLU A 442 18.70 -19.77 22.37
N TYR A 443 17.83 -20.00 23.35
CA TYR A 443 18.02 -19.53 24.72
C TYR A 443 18.31 -20.70 25.66
N GLY A 444 19.11 -20.47 26.68
CA GLY A 444 19.49 -21.48 27.67
C GLY A 444 19.78 -20.89 29.04
N GLY A 445 20.45 -21.68 29.89
CA GLY A 445 20.72 -21.28 31.27
C GLY A 445 19.43 -21.27 32.10
N ARG A 446 19.04 -20.10 32.61
CA ARG A 446 17.79 -19.93 33.38
C ARG A 446 16.54 -19.83 32.49
N ILE A 447 16.70 -19.88 31.17
CA ILE A 447 15.60 -19.78 30.21
C ILE A 447 15.36 -21.17 29.62
N ASP A 448 14.18 -21.73 29.88
CA ASP A 448 13.78 -23.04 29.36
C ASP A 448 12.54 -22.87 28.47
N ILE A 449 12.79 -22.88 27.15
CA ILE A 449 11.76 -22.72 26.12
C ILE A 449 11.47 -24.09 25.50
N GLU A 450 10.27 -24.59 25.70
CA GLU A 450 9.78 -25.79 25.00
C GLU A 450 8.94 -25.39 23.79
N ARG A 451 9.37 -25.81 22.60
CA ARG A 451 8.65 -25.59 21.34
C ARG A 451 7.83 -26.83 20.98
N MET A 452 6.51 -26.70 20.96
CA MET A 452 5.58 -27.76 20.60
C MET A 452 5.25 -27.72 19.10
N PRO A 453 4.91 -28.86 18.45
CA PRO A 453 4.50 -28.88 17.05
C PRO A 453 3.40 -27.87 16.73
N ARG A 454 3.43 -27.25 15.53
CA ARG A 454 2.46 -26.21 15.14
C ARG A 454 1.00 -26.64 15.13
N ASN A 455 0.73 -27.94 15.05
CA ASN A 455 -0.61 -28.53 15.07
C ASN A 455 -1.08 -28.93 16.48
N THR A 456 -0.28 -28.66 17.52
CA THR A 456 -0.66 -28.89 18.92
C THR A 456 -1.89 -28.05 19.28
N THR A 457 -2.83 -28.66 20.00
CA THR A 457 -4.04 -27.95 20.44
C THR A 457 -3.71 -26.99 21.58
N LEU A 458 -4.52 -25.95 21.74
CA LEU A 458 -4.36 -25.00 22.83
C LEU A 458 -4.44 -25.66 24.21
N ARG A 459 -5.32 -26.66 24.36
CA ARG A 459 -5.43 -27.49 25.57
C ARG A 459 -4.12 -28.17 25.90
N ASP A 460 -3.50 -28.83 24.93
CA ASP A 460 -2.27 -29.59 25.15
C ASP A 460 -1.09 -28.65 25.45
N LEU A 461 -1.03 -27.49 24.78
CA LEU A 461 -0.02 -26.46 25.02
C LEU A 461 -0.05 -25.96 26.47
N VAL A 462 -1.23 -25.55 26.94
CA VAL A 462 -1.42 -25.03 28.29
C VAL A 462 -1.23 -26.12 29.33
N ALA A 463 -1.79 -27.32 29.12
CA ALA A 463 -1.62 -28.46 30.03
C ALA A 463 -0.14 -28.85 30.18
N ARG A 464 0.62 -28.83 29.07
CA ARG A 464 2.06 -29.07 29.10
C ARG A 464 2.79 -28.01 29.92
N HIS A 465 2.45 -26.73 29.76
CA HIS A 465 3.05 -25.66 30.54
C HIS A 465 2.76 -25.81 32.05
N ILE A 466 1.49 -26.07 32.42
CA ILE A 466 1.10 -26.32 33.81
C ILE A 466 1.93 -27.47 34.41
N ALA A 467 2.07 -28.58 33.69
CA ALA A 467 2.87 -29.71 34.15
C ALA A 467 4.35 -29.35 34.35
N ARG A 468 4.93 -28.53 33.47
CA ARG A 468 6.31 -28.03 33.58
C ARG A 468 6.50 -27.15 34.81
N VAL A 469 5.58 -26.22 35.06
CA VAL A 469 5.61 -25.35 36.25
C VAL A 469 5.52 -26.18 37.52
N ALA A 470 4.58 -27.14 37.59
CA ALA A 470 4.44 -28.03 38.73
C ALA A 470 5.71 -28.87 38.99
N GLN A 471 6.29 -29.43 37.94
CA GLN A 471 7.54 -30.20 38.02
C GLN A 471 8.71 -29.32 38.50
N PHE A 472 8.80 -28.08 38.01
CA PHE A 472 9.84 -27.15 38.41
C PHE A 472 9.73 -26.79 39.90
N LYS A 473 8.52 -26.47 40.39
CA LYS A 473 8.26 -26.18 41.81
C LYS A 473 8.56 -27.36 42.72
N LEU A 474 8.28 -28.59 42.28
CA LEU A 474 8.64 -29.81 43.03
C LEU A 474 10.17 -29.95 43.17
N ALA A 475 10.91 -29.66 42.10
CA ALA A 475 12.37 -29.73 42.08
C ALA A 475 13.03 -28.57 42.85
N HIS A 476 12.40 -27.40 42.88
CA HIS A 476 12.92 -26.17 43.48
C HIS A 476 11.91 -25.55 44.46
N PRO A 477 11.68 -26.17 45.62
CA PRO A 477 10.61 -25.78 46.55
C PRO A 477 10.83 -24.41 47.22
N ALA A 478 12.05 -23.87 47.16
CA ALA A 478 12.38 -22.55 47.69
C ALA A 478 12.06 -21.41 46.71
N ASN A 479 11.85 -21.71 45.43
CA ASN A 479 11.59 -20.71 44.40
C ASN A 479 10.13 -20.29 44.43
N VAL A 480 9.90 -18.98 44.31
CA VAL A 480 8.56 -18.39 44.29
C VAL A 480 8.26 -17.91 42.88
N ALA A 481 7.12 -18.33 42.34
CA ALA A 481 6.64 -17.84 41.05
C ALA A 481 6.22 -16.38 41.17
N MET A 482 6.62 -15.56 40.21
CA MET A 482 6.18 -14.17 40.09
C MET A 482 4.71 -14.16 39.71
N VAL A 483 3.85 -13.59 40.55
CA VAL A 483 2.40 -13.49 40.31
C VAL A 483 2.08 -12.27 39.43
N ALA A 484 1.18 -12.44 38.46
CA ALA A 484 0.69 -11.36 37.62
C ALA A 484 -0.83 -11.51 37.42
N ASP A 485 -1.59 -10.57 37.99
CA ASP A 485 -3.05 -10.62 38.02
C ASP A 485 -3.74 -9.53 37.20
N ASP A 486 -2.94 -8.57 36.71
CA ASP A 486 -3.30 -7.38 35.95
C ASP A 486 -2.25 -7.09 34.85
N ILE A 487 -2.50 -6.08 34.01
CA ILE A 487 -1.60 -5.69 32.92
C ILE A 487 -0.24 -5.19 33.45
N GLU A 488 -0.21 -4.50 34.59
CA GLU A 488 1.03 -4.01 35.19
C GLU A 488 1.92 -5.18 35.66
N GLY A 489 1.33 -6.21 36.24
CA GLY A 489 2.00 -7.45 36.60
C GLY A 489 2.53 -8.20 35.37
N MET A 490 1.76 -8.22 34.27
CA MET A 490 2.22 -8.81 33.01
C MET A 490 3.39 -8.04 32.41
N ASP A 491 3.38 -6.71 32.51
CA ASP A 491 4.48 -5.85 32.03
C ASP A 491 5.76 -6.11 32.84
N ARG A 492 5.67 -6.15 34.17
CA ARG A 492 6.81 -6.49 35.04
C ARG A 492 7.39 -7.86 34.72
N ARG A 493 6.53 -8.86 34.54
CA ARG A 493 6.95 -10.22 34.15
C ARG A 493 7.64 -10.19 32.79
N TRP A 494 7.11 -9.50 31.79
CA TRP A 494 7.76 -9.43 30.49
C TRP A 494 9.10 -8.68 30.58
N CYS A 495 9.20 -7.57 31.31
CA CYS A 495 10.45 -6.86 31.58
C CYS A 495 11.53 -7.78 32.18
N GLU A 496 11.17 -8.59 33.18
CA GLU A 496 12.09 -9.55 33.78
C GLU A 496 12.51 -10.65 32.79
N GLY A 497 11.58 -11.14 31.97
CA GLY A 497 11.88 -12.06 30.88
C GLY A 497 12.90 -11.49 29.88
N GLN A 498 12.77 -10.21 29.51
CA GLN A 498 13.75 -9.53 28.64
C GLN A 498 15.09 -9.36 29.33
N ARG A 499 15.10 -9.02 30.62
CA ARG A 499 16.32 -8.91 31.43
C ARG A 499 17.11 -10.21 31.42
N VAL A 500 16.44 -11.34 31.70
CA VAL A 500 17.08 -12.67 31.73
C VAL A 500 17.56 -13.09 30.33
N LYS A 501 16.77 -12.82 29.26
CA LYS A 501 17.17 -13.06 27.86
C LYS A 501 18.42 -12.26 27.49
N ARG A 502 18.48 -10.98 27.85
CA ARG A 502 19.65 -10.12 27.64
C ARG A 502 20.87 -10.64 28.38
N ASP A 503 20.74 -10.99 29.65
CA ASP A 503 21.85 -11.47 30.46
C ASP A 503 22.41 -12.79 29.91
N TYR A 504 21.54 -13.69 29.46
CA TYR A 504 21.96 -14.89 28.74
C TYR A 504 22.72 -14.56 27.46
N ARG A 505 22.20 -13.67 26.60
CA ARG A 505 22.88 -13.25 25.36
C ARG A 505 24.26 -12.68 25.68
N LYS A 506 24.36 -11.76 26.64
CA LYS A 506 25.64 -11.24 27.11
C LYS A 506 26.61 -12.34 27.53
N SER A 507 26.14 -13.34 28.28
CA SER A 507 26.98 -14.44 28.79
C SER A 507 27.62 -15.32 27.69
N ILE A 508 27.03 -15.36 26.51
CA ILE A 508 27.53 -16.12 25.36
C ILE A 508 28.24 -15.26 24.30
N GLY A 509 28.49 -13.97 24.58
CA GLY A 509 29.02 -13.04 23.59
C GLY A 509 27.99 -12.61 22.54
N TYR A 510 26.73 -12.52 22.94
CA TYR A 510 25.53 -12.14 22.18
C TYR A 510 25.03 -13.15 21.14
N ILE A 511 25.94 -13.91 20.50
CA ILE A 511 25.59 -14.96 19.54
C ILE A 511 26.59 -16.11 19.59
N THR A 512 26.10 -17.35 19.50
CA THR A 512 26.98 -18.51 19.35
C THR A 512 27.48 -18.65 17.91
N GLU A 513 28.62 -19.32 17.72
CA GLU A 513 29.16 -19.61 16.38
C GLU A 513 28.18 -20.44 15.53
N GLN A 514 27.38 -21.31 16.16
CA GLN A 514 26.37 -22.12 15.45
C GLN A 514 25.21 -21.26 14.95
N GLU A 515 24.68 -20.35 15.78
CA GLU A 515 23.64 -19.40 15.39
C GLU A 515 24.15 -18.46 14.28
N LEU A 516 25.38 -17.97 14.41
CA LEU A 516 25.99 -17.09 13.40
C LEU A 516 26.16 -17.81 12.05
N LYS A 517 26.59 -19.08 12.05
CA LYS A 517 26.66 -19.91 10.83
C LYS A 517 25.28 -20.14 10.22
N HIS A 518 24.27 -20.41 11.04
CA HIS A 518 22.92 -20.62 10.55
C HIS A 518 22.35 -19.35 9.92
N MET A 519 22.55 -18.20 10.56
CA MET A 519 22.08 -16.90 10.09
C MET A 519 22.79 -16.42 8.81
N LEU A 520 24.11 -16.59 8.71
CA LEU A 520 24.89 -16.15 7.56
C LEU A 520 24.91 -17.15 6.39
N GLY A 521 24.57 -18.42 6.65
CA GLY A 521 24.58 -19.49 5.66
C GLY A 521 25.91 -19.59 4.90
N GLY A 522 25.84 -19.64 3.57
CA GLY A 522 27.03 -19.70 2.71
C GLY A 522 27.95 -18.49 2.79
N HIS A 523 27.51 -17.38 3.39
CA HIS A 523 28.29 -16.15 3.53
C HIS A 523 29.10 -16.08 4.83
N HIS A 524 28.99 -17.09 5.71
CA HIS A 524 29.71 -17.12 6.98
C HIS A 524 31.23 -16.99 6.82
N ALA A 525 31.82 -17.65 5.81
CA ALA A 525 33.26 -17.57 5.56
C ALA A 525 33.74 -16.15 5.19
N ARG A 526 32.86 -15.31 4.65
CA ARG A 526 33.16 -13.93 4.23
C ARG A 526 32.93 -12.92 5.35
N PHE A 527 31.85 -13.10 6.14
CA PHE A 527 31.42 -12.09 7.12
C PHE A 527 31.55 -12.50 8.58
N GLY A 528 31.69 -13.79 8.91
CA GLY A 528 31.57 -14.29 10.28
C GLY A 528 32.54 -13.61 11.26
N ASP A 529 33.82 -13.52 10.92
CA ASP A 529 34.82 -12.89 11.78
C ASP A 529 34.67 -11.36 11.83
N LYS A 530 34.28 -10.73 10.72
CA LYS A 530 33.97 -9.30 10.70
C LYS A 530 32.78 -8.96 11.61
N VAL A 531 31.71 -9.77 11.57
CA VAL A 531 30.53 -9.59 12.43
C VAL A 531 30.91 -9.73 13.91
N LYS A 532 31.70 -10.74 14.26
CA LYS A 532 32.17 -10.93 15.65
C LYS A 532 33.01 -9.74 16.15
N THR A 533 33.92 -9.23 15.33
CA THR A 533 34.74 -8.05 15.66
C THR A 533 33.87 -6.81 15.87
N GLN A 534 32.94 -6.53 14.96
CA GLN A 534 32.04 -5.37 15.08
C GLN A 534 31.10 -5.51 16.28
N LEU A 535 30.61 -6.72 16.56
CA LEU A 535 29.75 -6.99 17.71
C LEU A 535 30.47 -6.76 19.04
N ALA A 536 31.74 -7.15 19.14
CA ALA A 536 32.57 -6.87 20.31
C ALA A 536 32.78 -5.36 20.53
N MET A 537 33.10 -4.62 19.46
CA MET A 537 33.29 -3.17 19.51
C MET A 537 32.00 -2.44 19.95
N LEU A 538 30.86 -2.80 19.35
CA LEU A 538 29.56 -2.21 19.70
C LEU A 538 29.13 -2.54 21.13
N ALA A 539 29.45 -3.76 21.60
CA ALA A 539 29.14 -4.16 22.98
C ALA A 539 29.98 -3.42 24.03
N GLU A 540 31.26 -3.13 23.72
CA GLU A 540 32.17 -2.35 24.57
C GLU A 540 31.70 -0.88 24.66
N ASP A 541 31.41 -0.25 23.52
CA ASP A 541 30.87 1.11 23.45
C ASP A 541 29.52 1.27 24.19
N LEU A 542 28.68 0.23 24.15
CA LEU A 542 27.43 0.22 24.92
C LEU A 542 27.68 0.11 26.43
N ALA A 543 28.67 -0.68 26.86
CA ALA A 543 29.02 -0.85 28.27
C ALA A 543 29.63 0.42 28.88
N ASP A 544 30.38 1.21 28.10
CA ASP A 544 30.95 2.47 28.56
C ASP A 544 29.91 3.59 28.78
N ARG A 545 28.69 3.42 28.23
CA ARG A 545 27.61 4.40 28.28
C ARG A 545 26.51 4.09 29.30
N THR A 546 26.46 2.86 29.81
CA THR A 546 25.46 2.37 30.78
C THR A 546 26.10 2.13 32.14
#